data_AF-A0A250DG80-F1
#
_entry.id   AF-A0A250DG80-F1
#
_cell.length_a   1.000
_cell.length_b   1.000
_cell.length_c   1.000
_cell.angle_alpha   90.00
_cell.angle_beta   90.00
_cell.angle_gamma   90.00
#
_symmetry.space_group_name_H-M   'P 1'
#
loop_
_entity.id
_entity.type
_entity.pdbx_description
1 polymer ?
#
loop_
_entity_poly.entity_id
_entity_poly.type
_entity_poly.pdbx_seq_one_letter_code
_entity_poly.pdbx_strand_id
1 'polypeptide(L)'
;MATVASSRSQVTHKEFVFEWEGKDRNGKLVRGELRAAGENQVQAALRRQGVLASKIKKRRMRSGKAIKPKDIAIFTRQLATMMKAGVPLLQSFDIVGRGNANPSVAKLLNDIRSDVETGTSLSAAFRKFPKYFDNLYCNLVEAGEAAGILEDLLDRLATYMEKTEAIKSKIKSALMYPTSVVVVAFVVVAIIMIFVIPAFKQVFTSFGADLPAPTLFVMAMSEFFVSYWWLIFGVLGGGIYFFLQAWKRNERVQKVMDRLLLRIPVFGTLIEKSCIARWTRTLATMFAAGVPLVEALDSVGGASGNSVYGDATAKIQQEVSTGTSLTTAMTNVNLFPSMVIQMTAIGEESGSIDHMLGKAADFYESEVDDMVAGLSSLMEPIIIVFLGVIIGGIVVSMYLPIFKLGQVV
;
A
#
# COMPACT_ATOMS: atom_id res chain seq x y z
N MET A 1 -1.33 60.88 12.26
CA MET A 1 -2.02 60.47 11.02
C MET A 1 -1.15 59.44 10.32
N ALA A 2 -1.58 58.18 10.34
CA ALA A 2 -0.89 57.05 9.75
C ALA A 2 -1.39 56.83 8.32
N THR A 3 -0.48 56.77 7.34
CA THR A 3 -0.77 56.33 5.98
C THR A 3 -0.22 54.92 5.79
N VAL A 4 -1.15 53.96 5.76
CA VAL A 4 -0.91 52.54 5.54
C VAL A 4 -0.60 52.33 4.05
N ALA A 5 0.63 51.93 3.74
CA ALA A 5 0.99 51.40 2.43
C ALA A 5 0.43 49.97 2.30
N SER A 6 -0.61 49.80 1.48
CA SER A 6 -1.17 48.50 1.13
C SER A 6 -0.19 47.72 0.23
N SER A 7 0.40 46.66 0.78
CA SER A 7 1.14 45.66 0.01
C SER A 7 0.16 44.81 -0.80
N ARG A 8 0.12 45.04 -2.12
CA ARG A 8 -0.61 44.16 -3.06
C ARG A 8 0.05 42.78 -3.08
N SER A 9 -0.68 41.79 -2.59
CA SER A 9 -0.40 40.36 -2.72
C SER A 9 -0.19 39.97 -4.19
N GLN A 10 1.01 39.50 -4.55
CA GLN A 10 1.25 38.87 -5.85
C GLN A 10 0.52 37.53 -5.90
N VAL A 11 -0.51 37.43 -6.73
CA VAL A 11 -1.19 36.18 -7.05
C VAL A 11 -0.26 35.38 -7.96
N THR A 12 0.32 34.31 -7.44
CA THR A 12 1.07 33.32 -8.22
C THR A 12 0.09 32.54 -9.11
N HIS A 13 -0.10 33.03 -10.34
CA HIS A 13 -0.91 32.32 -11.33
C HIS A 13 -0.24 30.99 -11.70
N LYS A 14 -0.95 29.87 -11.52
CA LYS A 14 -0.48 28.54 -11.95
C LYS A 14 -0.20 28.55 -13.46
N GLU A 15 1.07 28.46 -13.83
CA GLU A 15 1.49 28.35 -15.22
C GLU A 15 1.27 26.94 -15.75
N PHE A 16 0.72 26.82 -16.95
CA PHE A 16 0.54 25.57 -17.67
C PHE A 16 1.38 25.57 -18.94
N VAL A 17 1.86 24.39 -19.35
CA VAL A 17 2.54 24.20 -20.63
C VAL A 17 1.49 24.03 -21.73
N PHE A 18 1.55 24.87 -22.75
CA PHE A 18 0.73 24.78 -23.96
C PHE A 18 1.60 24.38 -25.14
N GLU A 19 1.15 23.38 -25.88
CA GLU A 19 1.67 23.07 -27.22
C GLU A 19 0.93 23.95 -28.22
N TRP A 20 1.68 24.58 -29.11
CA TRP A 20 1.10 25.42 -30.14
C TRP A 20 1.69 25.10 -31.50
N GLU A 21 0.84 25.22 -32.52
CA GLU A 21 1.21 25.22 -33.92
C GLU A 21 0.73 26.53 -34.53
N GLY A 22 1.55 27.16 -35.36
CA GLY A 22 1.21 28.43 -35.99
C GLY A 22 1.96 28.63 -37.29
N LYS A 23 1.61 29.70 -38.00
CA LYS A 23 2.34 30.14 -39.19
C LYS A 23 3.09 31.43 -38.85
N ASP A 24 4.37 31.45 -39.17
CA ASP A 24 5.17 32.66 -39.12
C ASP A 24 4.76 33.63 -40.26
N ARG A 25 5.25 34.87 -40.25
CA ARG A 25 4.95 35.91 -41.24
C ARG A 25 5.18 35.48 -42.69
N ASN A 26 6.12 34.55 -42.90
CA ASN A 26 6.46 33.99 -44.21
C ASN A 26 5.61 32.75 -44.59
N GLY A 27 4.54 32.47 -43.84
CA GLY A 27 3.64 31.33 -44.08
C GLY A 27 4.18 29.97 -43.66
N LYS A 28 5.41 29.90 -43.12
CA LYS A 28 6.05 28.66 -42.66
C LYS A 28 5.40 28.16 -41.36
N LEU A 29 5.06 26.88 -41.34
CA LEU A 29 4.54 26.22 -40.14
C LEU A 29 5.64 26.12 -39.09
N VAL A 30 5.40 26.73 -37.94
CA VAL A 30 6.26 26.71 -36.75
C VAL A 30 5.49 26.09 -35.59
N ARG A 31 6.18 25.27 -34.81
CA ARG A 31 5.61 24.56 -33.67
C ARG A 31 6.52 24.77 -32.46
N GLY A 32 5.92 24.85 -31.29
CA GLY A 32 6.67 25.05 -30.06
C GLY A 32 5.84 24.82 -28.82
N GLU A 33 6.50 25.00 -27.68
CA GLU A 33 5.88 24.95 -26.36
C GLU A 33 6.04 26.30 -25.69
N LEU A 34 4.99 26.74 -24.99
CA LEU A 34 5.04 27.96 -24.21
C LEU A 34 4.37 27.76 -22.86
N ARG A 35 5.00 28.24 -21.79
CA ARG A 35 4.41 28.31 -20.45
C ARG A 35 3.60 29.58 -20.31
N ALA A 36 2.35 29.45 -19.89
CA ALA A 36 1.46 30.59 -19.67
C ALA A 36 0.35 30.22 -18.68
N ALA A 37 -0.28 31.22 -18.06
CA ALA A 37 -1.42 31.02 -17.17
C ALA A 37 -2.71 30.60 -17.92
N GLY A 38 -2.79 30.87 -19.23
CA GLY A 38 -3.95 30.51 -20.07
C GLY A 38 -3.71 30.69 -21.57
N GLU A 39 -4.62 30.17 -22.39
CA GLU A 39 -4.52 30.17 -23.86
C GLU A 39 -4.43 31.59 -24.45
N ASN A 40 -5.14 32.55 -23.86
CA ASN A 40 -5.11 33.95 -24.28
C ASN A 40 -3.71 34.58 -24.14
N GLN A 41 -2.96 34.19 -23.11
CA GLN A 41 -1.60 34.71 -22.87
C GLN A 41 -0.60 34.05 -23.84
N VAL A 42 -0.82 32.79 -24.22
CA VAL A 42 -0.06 32.13 -25.29
C VAL A 42 -0.31 32.80 -26.63
N GLN A 43 -1.57 33.07 -26.98
CA GLN A 43 -1.91 33.74 -28.23
C GLN A 43 -1.32 35.16 -28.30
N ALA A 44 -1.34 35.91 -27.20
CA ALA A 44 -0.74 37.23 -27.11
C ALA A 44 0.79 37.20 -27.22
N ALA A 45 1.45 36.17 -26.65
CA ALA A 45 2.89 35.98 -26.80
C ALA A 45 3.28 35.60 -28.24
N LEU A 46 2.54 34.69 -28.89
CA LEU A 46 2.78 34.28 -30.27
C LEU A 46 2.54 35.40 -31.27
N ARG A 47 1.49 36.21 -31.08
CA ARG A 47 1.25 37.42 -31.90
C ARG A 47 2.39 38.42 -31.80
N ARG A 48 2.98 38.62 -30.61
CA ARG A 48 4.16 39.49 -30.44
C ARG A 48 5.39 38.96 -31.16
N GLN A 49 5.49 37.64 -31.34
CA GLN A 49 6.54 36.98 -32.10
C GLN A 49 6.25 36.90 -33.61
N GLY A 50 5.15 37.50 -34.08
CA GLY A 50 4.76 37.46 -35.50
C GLY A 50 4.14 36.13 -35.95
N VAL A 51 3.83 35.23 -35.02
CA VAL A 51 3.27 33.90 -35.30
C VAL A 51 1.76 33.91 -35.12
N LEU A 52 1.03 33.57 -36.18
CA LEU A 52 -0.41 33.33 -36.13
C LEU A 52 -0.66 31.88 -35.68
N ALA A 53 -1.07 31.71 -34.41
CA ALA A 53 -1.40 30.41 -33.85
C ALA A 53 -2.62 29.80 -34.58
N SER A 54 -2.45 28.62 -35.17
CA SER A 54 -3.53 27.83 -35.79
C SER A 54 -4.15 26.86 -34.79
N LYS A 55 -3.36 26.37 -33.84
CA LYS A 55 -3.81 25.42 -32.82
C LYS A 55 -3.06 25.69 -31.53
N ILE A 56 -3.79 25.97 -30.46
CA ILE A 56 -3.25 26.05 -29.10
C ILE A 56 -3.92 24.93 -28.33
N LYS A 57 -3.14 24.02 -27.77
CA LYS A 57 -3.66 22.92 -26.96
C LYS A 57 -2.94 22.93 -25.63
N LYS A 58 -3.72 23.02 -24.54
CA LYS A 58 -3.19 22.73 -23.21
C LYS A 58 -2.61 21.32 -23.24
N ARG A 59 -1.30 21.18 -23.01
CA ARG A 59 -0.71 19.85 -22.88
C ARG A 59 -1.37 19.24 -21.66
N ARG A 60 -2.12 18.14 -21.86
CA ARG A 60 -2.52 17.30 -20.73
C ARG A 60 -1.20 16.79 -20.16
N MET A 61 -0.77 17.39 -19.05
CA MET A 61 0.36 16.90 -18.29
C MET A 61 0.04 15.43 -18.03
N ARG A 62 0.79 14.53 -18.67
CA ARG A 62 0.58 13.09 -18.56
C ARG A 62 0.61 12.84 -17.05
N SER A 63 -0.54 12.46 -16.46
CA SER A 63 -0.60 12.18 -15.03
C SER A 63 0.51 11.19 -14.77
N GLY A 64 1.54 11.63 -14.05
CA GLY A 64 2.72 10.82 -13.83
C GLY A 64 2.29 9.48 -13.24
N LYS A 65 2.97 8.39 -13.60
CA LYS A 65 2.66 7.08 -13.02
C LYS A 65 2.73 7.21 -11.49
N ALA A 66 1.74 6.69 -10.79
CA ALA A 66 1.72 6.74 -9.32
C ALA A 66 3.02 6.14 -8.78
N ILE A 67 3.67 6.86 -7.86
CA ILE A 67 4.89 6.41 -7.18
C ILE A 67 4.52 5.25 -6.26
N LYS A 68 5.18 4.11 -6.43
CA LYS A 68 4.98 2.91 -5.62
C LYS A 68 6.02 2.82 -4.51
N PRO A 69 5.73 2.15 -3.37
CA PRO A 69 6.73 1.91 -2.32
C PRO A 69 8.01 1.24 -2.83
N LYS A 70 7.88 0.27 -3.75
CA LYS A 70 9.01 -0.37 -4.43
C LYS A 70 9.92 0.61 -5.18
N ASP A 71 9.37 1.68 -5.75
CA ASP A 71 10.17 2.67 -6.48
C ASP A 71 11.08 3.44 -5.49
N ILE A 72 10.58 3.74 -4.29
CA ILE A 72 11.35 4.41 -3.22
C ILE A 72 12.41 3.47 -2.62
N ALA A 73 12.09 2.18 -2.46
CA ALA A 73 13.05 1.17 -2.00
C ALA A 73 14.24 1.06 -2.97
N ILE A 74 13.97 0.97 -4.28
CA ILE A 74 15.01 0.91 -5.32
C ILE A 74 15.85 2.19 -5.32
N PHE A 75 15.20 3.36 -5.25
CA PHE A 75 15.90 4.64 -5.14
C PHE A 75 16.85 4.66 -3.94
N THR A 76 16.37 4.25 -2.77
CA THR A 76 17.15 4.28 -1.52
C THR A 76 18.35 3.33 -1.60
N ARG A 77 18.17 2.13 -2.17
CA ARG A 77 19.28 1.18 -2.42
C ARG A 77 20.32 1.76 -3.38
N GLN A 78 19.88 2.37 -4.48
CA GLN A 78 20.77 2.99 -5.45
C GLN A 78 21.53 4.17 -4.84
N LEU A 79 20.85 5.02 -4.06
CA LEU A 79 21.48 6.13 -3.34
C LEU A 79 22.55 5.61 -2.37
N ALA A 80 22.22 4.62 -1.53
CA ALA A 80 23.17 3.99 -0.62
C ALA A 80 24.40 3.43 -1.35
N THR A 81 24.18 2.74 -2.47
CA THR A 81 25.26 2.13 -3.26
C THR A 81 26.19 3.19 -3.87
N MET A 82 25.61 4.27 -4.40
CA MET A 82 26.37 5.37 -5.00
C MET A 82 27.17 6.15 -3.97
N MET A 83 26.56 6.45 -2.82
CA MET A 83 27.26 7.15 -1.75
C MET A 83 28.38 6.32 -1.16
N LYS A 84 28.16 5.01 -0.95
CA LYS A 84 29.21 4.07 -0.53
C LYS A 84 30.36 3.93 -1.53
N ALA A 85 30.10 4.22 -2.81
CA ALA A 85 31.14 4.30 -3.85
C ALA A 85 31.87 5.66 -3.87
N GLY A 86 31.58 6.55 -2.92
CA GLY A 86 32.17 7.89 -2.81
C GLY A 86 31.58 8.92 -3.76
N VAL A 87 30.44 8.64 -4.40
CA VAL A 87 29.80 9.60 -5.32
C VAL A 87 29.08 10.69 -4.51
N PRO A 88 29.37 11.99 -4.77
CA PRO A 88 28.73 13.09 -4.04
C PRO A 88 27.20 13.01 -4.06
N LEU A 89 26.55 13.34 -2.95
CA LEU A 89 25.10 13.22 -2.75
C LEU A 89 24.28 13.81 -3.91
N LEU A 90 24.54 15.06 -4.29
CA LEU A 90 23.82 15.74 -5.38
C LEU A 90 23.99 15.04 -6.74
N GLN A 91 25.17 14.48 -7.00
CA GLN A 91 25.44 13.73 -8.22
C GLN A 91 24.73 12.37 -8.20
N SER A 92 24.69 11.70 -7.05
CA SER A 92 23.92 10.47 -6.85
C SER A 92 22.43 10.70 -7.13
N PHE A 93 21.85 11.80 -6.66
CA PHE A 93 20.48 12.20 -7.00
C PHE A 93 20.25 12.40 -8.49
N ASP A 94 21.18 13.03 -9.21
CA ASP A 94 21.06 13.27 -10.67
C ASP A 94 21.14 11.94 -11.46
N ILE A 95 22.07 11.06 -11.10
CA ILE A 95 22.24 9.75 -11.76
C ILE A 95 20.99 8.88 -11.54
N VAL A 96 20.52 8.76 -10.30
CA VAL A 96 19.37 7.93 -9.96
C VAL A 96 18.07 8.54 -10.50
N GLY A 97 17.93 9.87 -10.45
CA GLY A 97 16.78 10.59 -10.99
C GLY A 97 16.61 10.38 -12.50
N ARG A 98 17.70 10.45 -13.28
CA ARG A 98 17.68 10.22 -14.74
C ARG A 98 17.46 8.76 -15.11
N GLY A 99 17.95 7.83 -14.29
CA GLY A 99 17.81 6.39 -14.51
C GLY A 99 16.43 5.81 -14.18
N ASN A 100 15.53 6.58 -13.56
CA ASN A 100 14.26 6.06 -13.08
C ASN A 100 13.21 5.92 -14.20
N ALA A 101 12.64 4.71 -14.33
CA ALA A 101 11.60 4.42 -15.33
C ALA A 101 10.28 5.17 -15.08
N ASN A 102 10.07 5.71 -13.88
CA ASN A 102 8.89 6.49 -13.51
C ASN A 102 9.19 8.01 -13.50
N PRO A 103 8.65 8.80 -14.44
CA PRO A 103 8.87 10.25 -14.50
C PRO A 103 8.41 11.00 -13.24
N SER A 104 7.43 10.46 -12.50
CA SER A 104 6.99 11.06 -11.22
C SER A 104 8.06 10.97 -10.16
N VAL A 105 8.82 9.87 -10.14
CA VAL A 105 9.92 9.67 -9.20
C VAL A 105 11.06 10.59 -9.57
N ALA A 106 11.42 10.67 -10.86
CA ALA A 106 12.43 11.63 -11.33
C ALA A 106 12.09 13.08 -10.92
N LYS A 107 10.81 13.47 -11.03
CA LYS A 107 10.36 14.79 -10.56
C LYS A 107 10.52 14.94 -9.04
N LEU A 108 10.04 13.98 -8.25
CA LEU A 108 10.19 13.99 -6.78
C LEU A 108 11.66 14.13 -6.37
N LEU A 109 12.55 13.37 -7.00
CA LEU A 109 13.98 13.39 -6.70
C LEU A 109 14.64 14.70 -7.10
N ASN A 110 14.22 15.32 -8.21
CA ASN A 110 14.70 16.65 -8.60
C ASN A 110 14.22 17.74 -7.64
N ASP A 111 12.97 17.67 -7.16
CA ASP A 111 12.44 18.61 -6.17
C ASP A 111 13.25 18.51 -4.86
N ILE A 112 13.53 17.30 -4.38
CA ILE A 112 14.37 17.04 -3.19
C ILE A 112 15.81 17.51 -3.41
N ARG A 113 16.40 17.18 -4.56
CA ARG A 113 17.76 17.61 -4.93
C ARG A 113 17.88 19.13 -4.89
N SER A 114 16.90 19.84 -5.46
CA SER A 114 16.89 21.31 -5.49
C SER A 114 16.87 21.89 -4.07
N ASP A 115 16.11 21.28 -3.16
CA ASP A 115 16.09 21.71 -1.75
C ASP A 115 17.45 21.53 -1.07
N VAL A 116 18.11 20.39 -1.30
CA VAL A 116 19.44 20.10 -0.75
C VAL A 116 20.50 21.03 -1.36
N GLU A 117 20.40 21.32 -2.65
CA GLU A 117 21.29 22.27 -3.35
C GLU A 117 21.16 23.69 -2.79
N THR A 118 19.97 24.07 -2.30
CA THR A 118 19.76 25.35 -1.59
C THR A 118 20.22 25.36 -0.13
N GLY A 119 20.78 24.25 0.38
CA GLY A 119 21.30 24.13 1.74
C GLY A 119 20.31 23.62 2.78
N THR A 120 19.16 23.09 2.37
CA THR A 120 18.25 22.39 3.30
C THR A 120 18.84 21.02 3.66
N SER A 121 18.75 20.61 4.93
CA SER A 121 19.19 19.26 5.33
C SER A 121 18.41 18.18 4.57
N LEU A 122 19.06 17.03 4.36
CA LEU A 122 18.46 15.94 3.60
C LEU A 122 17.20 15.41 4.29
N SER A 123 17.23 15.31 5.61
CA SER A 123 16.06 14.90 6.42
C SER A 123 14.88 15.87 6.27
N ALA A 124 15.12 17.18 6.29
CA ALA A 124 14.08 18.19 6.15
C ALA A 124 13.50 18.22 4.74
N ALA A 125 14.32 17.98 3.70
CA ALA A 125 13.84 17.84 2.34
C ALA A 125 12.91 16.63 2.17
N PHE A 126 13.23 15.48 2.77
CA PHE A 126 12.35 14.30 2.76
C PHE A 126 11.05 14.52 3.53
N ARG A 127 11.09 15.22 4.68
CA ARG A 127 9.90 15.54 5.50
C ARG A 127 8.83 16.34 4.77
N LYS A 128 9.18 17.08 3.71
CA LYS A 128 8.20 17.77 2.83
C LYS A 128 7.29 16.79 2.08
N PHE A 129 7.67 15.51 2.00
CA PHE A 129 6.96 14.47 1.26
C PHE A 129 6.56 13.28 2.17
N PRO A 130 5.74 13.49 3.21
CA PRO A 130 5.42 12.48 4.24
C PRO A 130 4.63 11.27 3.71
N LYS A 131 4.10 11.38 2.48
CA LYS A 131 3.40 10.27 1.80
C LYS A 131 4.38 9.17 1.34
N TYR A 132 5.63 9.52 1.09
CA TYR A 132 6.64 8.62 0.51
C TYR A 132 7.76 8.29 1.49
N PHE A 133 8.09 9.23 2.37
CA PHE A 133 9.10 9.09 3.40
C PHE A 133 8.39 9.19 4.75
N ASP A 134 8.36 8.09 5.48
CA ASP A 134 7.77 8.05 6.81
C ASP A 134 8.73 8.64 7.87
N ASN A 135 8.27 8.73 9.11
CA ASN A 135 9.07 9.26 10.22
C ASN A 135 10.35 8.45 10.42
N LEU A 136 10.26 7.12 10.27
CA LEU A 136 11.40 6.21 10.35
C LEU A 136 12.50 6.59 9.33
N TYR A 137 12.12 6.77 8.07
CA TYR A 137 13.03 7.18 7.01
C TYR A 137 13.70 8.52 7.34
N CYS A 138 12.91 9.52 7.72
CA CYS A 138 13.41 10.86 7.98
C CYS A 138 14.35 10.91 9.18
N ASN A 139 14.03 10.19 10.26
CA ASN A 139 14.80 10.17 11.50
C ASN A 139 16.13 9.41 11.31
N LEU A 140 16.15 8.33 10.54
CA LEU A 140 17.40 7.63 10.19
C LEU A 140 18.32 8.51 9.33
N VAL A 141 17.75 9.22 8.35
CA VAL A 141 18.54 10.15 7.53
C VAL A 141 19.11 11.28 8.38
N GLU A 142 18.31 11.83 9.30
CA GLU A 142 18.75 12.89 10.22
C GLU A 142 19.89 12.43 11.13
N ALA A 143 19.77 11.25 11.74
CA ALA A 143 20.84 10.66 12.56
C ALA A 143 22.11 10.42 11.74
N GLY A 144 21.97 9.97 10.50
CA GLY A 144 23.11 9.70 9.61
C GLY A 144 23.82 10.96 9.12
N GLU A 145 23.04 12.01 8.84
CA GLU A 145 23.57 13.32 8.46
C GLU A 145 24.28 13.98 9.65
N ALA A 146 23.71 13.92 10.86
CA ALA A 146 24.30 14.48 12.07
C ALA A 146 25.58 13.75 12.52
N ALA A 147 25.60 12.42 12.42
CA ALA A 147 26.74 11.58 12.83
C ALA A 147 27.76 11.34 11.71
N GLY A 148 27.53 11.84 10.48
CA GLY A 148 28.43 11.65 9.34
C GLY A 148 28.51 10.21 8.81
N ILE A 149 27.56 9.35 9.18
CA ILE A 149 27.48 7.92 8.80
C ILE A 149 26.28 7.65 7.87
N LEU A 150 25.90 8.64 7.06
CA LEU A 150 24.74 8.60 6.19
C LEU A 150 24.77 7.40 5.21
N GLU A 151 25.96 7.01 4.74
CA GLU A 151 26.16 5.87 3.84
C GLU A 151 25.68 4.55 4.47
N ASP A 152 26.11 4.27 5.69
CA ASP A 152 25.75 3.05 6.42
C ASP A 152 24.27 3.05 6.81
N LEU A 153 23.71 4.20 7.18
CA LEU A 153 22.29 4.29 7.53
C LEU A 153 21.38 4.14 6.33
N LEU A 154 21.76 4.72 5.18
CA LEU A 154 21.03 4.50 3.93
C LEU A 154 21.06 3.04 3.49
N ASP A 155 22.18 2.32 3.71
CA ASP A 155 22.28 0.88 3.42
C ASP A 155 21.36 0.03 4.30
N ARG A 156 21.33 0.34 5.61
CA ARG A 156 20.40 -0.30 6.57
C ARG A 156 18.94 -0.01 6.21
N LEU A 157 18.63 1.25 5.90
CA LEU A 157 17.30 1.70 5.50
C LEU A 157 16.84 1.03 4.19
N ALA A 158 17.73 0.95 3.19
CA ALA A 158 17.46 0.24 1.94
C ALA A 158 17.14 -1.24 2.20
N THR A 159 17.94 -1.90 3.05
CA THR A 159 17.72 -3.31 3.42
C THR A 159 16.37 -3.50 4.12
N TYR A 160 16.03 -2.62 5.05
CA TYR A 160 14.72 -2.61 5.71
C TYR A 160 13.56 -2.48 4.71
N MET A 161 13.65 -1.52 3.79
CA MET A 161 12.60 -1.28 2.79
C MET A 161 12.45 -2.46 1.83
N GLU A 162 13.57 -3.06 1.39
CA GLU A 162 13.58 -4.24 0.53
C GLU A 162 12.92 -5.45 1.21
N LYS A 163 13.29 -5.74 2.46
CA LYS A 163 12.65 -6.82 3.24
C LYS A 163 11.15 -6.58 3.42
N THR A 164 10.77 -5.35 3.77
CA THR A 164 9.35 -4.99 3.95
C THR A 164 8.55 -5.14 2.66
N GLU A 165 9.08 -4.71 1.51
CA GLU A 165 8.42 -4.87 0.21
C GLU A 165 8.42 -6.34 -0.24
N ALA A 166 9.47 -7.11 0.06
CA ALA A 166 9.51 -8.54 -0.22
C ALA A 166 8.41 -9.29 0.53
N ILE A 167 8.23 -9.03 1.84
CA ILE A 167 7.15 -9.61 2.65
C ILE A 167 5.78 -9.24 2.06
N LYS A 168 5.54 -7.96 1.76
CA LYS A 168 4.28 -7.50 1.13
C LYS A 168 4.04 -8.18 -0.22
N SER A 169 5.08 -8.31 -1.03
CA SER A 169 5.00 -8.96 -2.34
C SER A 169 4.71 -10.45 -2.20
N LYS A 170 5.32 -11.15 -1.25
CA LYS A 170 5.06 -12.57 -0.97
C LYS A 170 3.60 -12.78 -0.56
N ILE A 171 3.12 -12.00 0.42
CA ILE A 171 1.72 -12.06 0.87
C ILE A 171 0.77 -11.81 -0.30
N LYS A 172 1.04 -10.78 -1.11
CA LYS A 172 0.23 -10.47 -2.28
C LYS A 172 0.22 -11.62 -3.28
N SER A 173 1.38 -12.17 -3.63
CA SER A 173 1.50 -13.30 -4.56
C SER A 173 0.79 -14.55 -4.06
N ALA A 174 0.90 -14.87 -2.76
CA ALA A 174 0.19 -16.00 -2.15
C ALA A 174 -1.34 -15.84 -2.24
N LEU A 175 -1.86 -14.62 -2.12
CA LEU A 175 -3.30 -14.33 -2.21
C LEU A 175 -3.83 -14.19 -3.65
N MET A 176 -2.96 -13.96 -4.64
CA MET A 176 -3.38 -13.77 -6.03
C MET A 176 -4.09 -15.00 -6.60
N TYR A 177 -3.55 -16.20 -6.38
CA TYR A 177 -4.14 -17.43 -6.91
C TYR A 177 -5.53 -17.71 -6.29
N PRO A 178 -5.69 -17.75 -4.95
CA PRO A 178 -6.99 -17.94 -4.32
C PRO A 178 -8.03 -16.89 -4.75
N THR A 179 -7.64 -15.62 -4.80
CA THR A 179 -8.54 -14.55 -5.23
C THR A 179 -8.99 -14.76 -6.68
N SER A 180 -8.08 -15.15 -7.57
CA SER A 180 -8.40 -15.39 -8.98
C SER A 180 -9.37 -16.56 -9.14
N VAL A 181 -9.15 -17.68 -8.44
CA VAL A 181 -10.04 -18.84 -8.50
C VAL A 181 -11.43 -18.52 -7.93
N VAL A 182 -11.49 -17.83 -6.79
CA VAL A 182 -12.77 -17.42 -6.19
C VAL A 182 -13.53 -16.46 -7.11
N VAL A 183 -12.86 -15.51 -7.75
CA VAL A 183 -13.50 -14.60 -8.72
C VAL A 183 -14.05 -15.36 -9.92
N VAL A 184 -13.26 -16.26 -10.51
CA VAL A 184 -13.72 -17.07 -11.66
C VAL A 184 -14.89 -17.96 -11.26
N ALA A 185 -14.78 -18.63 -10.11
CA ALA A 185 -15.85 -19.49 -9.62
C ALA A 185 -17.13 -18.72 -9.31
N PHE A 186 -17.01 -17.53 -8.71
CA PHE A 186 -18.15 -16.65 -8.46
C PHE A 186 -18.84 -16.23 -9.77
N VAL A 187 -18.07 -15.90 -10.82
CA VAL A 187 -18.62 -15.59 -12.16
C VAL A 187 -19.34 -16.80 -12.75
N VAL A 188 -18.75 -18.00 -12.69
CA VAL A 188 -19.37 -19.24 -13.20
C VAL A 188 -20.67 -19.55 -12.46
N VAL A 189 -20.66 -19.50 -11.12
CA VAL A 189 -21.85 -19.73 -10.30
C VAL A 189 -22.93 -18.68 -10.60
N ALA A 190 -22.55 -17.41 -10.74
CA ALA A 190 -23.50 -16.34 -11.10
C ALA A 190 -24.16 -16.59 -12.47
N ILE A 191 -23.40 -17.04 -13.49
CA ILE A 191 -23.96 -17.38 -14.81
C ILE A 191 -24.96 -18.54 -14.69
N ILE A 192 -24.61 -19.59 -13.95
CA ILE A 192 -25.49 -20.75 -13.73
C ILE A 192 -26.79 -20.32 -13.03
N MET A 193 -26.67 -19.48 -11.99
CA MET A 193 -27.81 -18.98 -11.22
C MET A 193 -28.71 -18.04 -12.03
N ILE A 194 -28.16 -17.22 -12.92
CA ILE A 194 -28.92 -16.21 -13.67
C ILE A 194 -29.55 -16.79 -14.95
N PHE A 195 -28.86 -17.68 -15.65
CA PHE A 195 -29.30 -18.15 -16.97
C PHE A 195 -29.71 -19.62 -16.98
N VAL A 196 -28.92 -20.49 -16.36
CA VAL A 196 -29.09 -21.94 -16.49
C VAL A 196 -30.26 -22.43 -15.63
N ILE A 197 -30.29 -22.08 -14.34
CA ILE A 197 -31.34 -22.54 -13.43
C ILE A 197 -32.75 -22.06 -13.85
N PRO A 198 -32.96 -20.80 -14.27
CA PRO A 198 -34.28 -20.37 -14.74
C PRO A 198 -34.76 -21.09 -16.01
N ALA A 199 -33.85 -21.41 -16.94
CA ALA A 199 -34.19 -22.20 -18.12
C ALA A 199 -34.67 -23.60 -17.75
N PHE A 200 -33.99 -24.25 -16.79
CA PHE A 200 -34.43 -25.55 -16.25
C PHE A 200 -35.76 -25.46 -15.50
N LYS A 201 -35.99 -24.39 -14.73
CA LYS A 201 -37.27 -24.17 -14.06
C LYS A 201 -38.43 -24.18 -15.06
N GLN A 202 -38.33 -23.41 -16.15
CA GLN A 202 -39.38 -23.33 -17.18
C GLN A 202 -39.73 -24.71 -17.75
N VAL A 203 -38.71 -25.50 -18.06
CA VAL A 203 -38.84 -26.88 -18.54
C VAL A 203 -39.59 -27.73 -17.50
N PHE A 204 -39.19 -27.72 -16.23
CA PHE A 204 -39.84 -28.56 -15.21
C PHE A 204 -41.26 -28.13 -14.84
N THR A 205 -41.56 -26.83 -14.78
CA THR A 205 -42.94 -26.36 -14.56
C THR A 205 -43.90 -26.81 -15.66
N SER A 206 -43.40 -27.05 -16.89
CA SER A 206 -44.23 -27.56 -17.99
C SER A 206 -44.59 -29.05 -17.86
N PHE A 207 -43.84 -29.81 -17.05
CA PHE A 207 -44.07 -31.25 -16.82
C PHE A 207 -45.07 -31.55 -15.68
N GLY A 208 -45.53 -30.54 -14.93
CA GLY A 208 -46.57 -30.71 -13.91
C GLY A 208 -46.21 -31.60 -12.71
N ALA A 209 -44.92 -31.91 -12.51
CA ALA A 209 -44.44 -32.77 -11.42
C ALA A 209 -43.94 -31.96 -10.22
N ASP A 210 -44.18 -32.47 -9.02
CA ASP A 210 -43.67 -31.88 -7.77
C ASP A 210 -42.13 -31.93 -7.75
N LEU A 211 -41.53 -30.75 -7.70
CA LEU A 211 -40.09 -30.60 -7.68
C LEU A 211 -39.54 -31.01 -6.31
N PRO A 212 -38.44 -31.79 -6.26
CA PRO A 212 -37.77 -32.13 -5.01
C PRO A 212 -37.33 -30.91 -4.20
N ALA A 213 -37.31 -31.03 -2.87
CA ALA A 213 -36.94 -29.95 -1.96
C ALA A 213 -35.55 -29.30 -2.24
N PRO A 214 -34.47 -30.06 -2.56
CA PRO A 214 -33.19 -29.44 -2.94
C PRO A 214 -33.28 -28.58 -4.21
N THR A 215 -34.05 -29.02 -5.20
CA THR A 215 -34.28 -28.28 -6.44
C THR A 215 -35.07 -27.00 -6.18
N LEU A 216 -36.12 -27.06 -5.35
CA LEU A 216 -36.91 -25.90 -4.93
C LEU A 216 -36.05 -24.84 -4.22
N PHE A 217 -35.15 -25.25 -3.34
CA PHE A 217 -34.24 -24.34 -2.64
C PHE A 217 -33.31 -23.61 -3.63
N VAL A 218 -32.68 -24.34 -4.56
CA VAL A 218 -31.80 -23.75 -5.57
C VAL A 218 -32.56 -22.81 -6.51
N MET A 219 -33.79 -23.16 -6.90
CA MET A 219 -34.64 -22.28 -7.71
C MET A 219 -35.04 -21.01 -6.96
N ALA A 220 -35.41 -21.11 -5.68
CA ALA A 220 -35.73 -19.94 -4.86
C ALA A 220 -34.52 -19.00 -4.71
N MET A 221 -33.32 -19.57 -4.50
CA MET A 221 -32.08 -18.79 -4.49
C MET A 221 -31.80 -18.13 -5.85
N SER A 222 -32.03 -18.84 -6.96
CA SER A 222 -31.87 -18.32 -8.31
C SER A 222 -32.83 -17.18 -8.61
N GLU A 223 -34.11 -17.28 -8.20
CA GLU A 223 -35.10 -16.20 -8.36
C GLU A 223 -34.71 -14.95 -7.59
N PHE A 224 -34.22 -15.11 -6.36
CA PHE A 224 -33.65 -14.01 -5.58
C PHE A 224 -32.45 -13.40 -6.30
N PHE A 225 -31.53 -14.24 -6.81
CA PHE A 225 -30.35 -13.77 -7.53
C PHE A 225 -30.72 -13.02 -8.83
N VAL A 226 -31.65 -13.54 -9.63
CA VAL A 226 -32.11 -12.91 -10.87
C VAL A 226 -32.86 -11.61 -10.62
N SER A 227 -33.67 -11.51 -9.58
CA SER A 227 -34.36 -10.25 -9.25
C SER A 227 -33.41 -9.17 -8.73
N TYR A 228 -32.43 -9.57 -7.92
CA TYR A 228 -31.59 -8.64 -7.16
C TYR A 228 -30.12 -8.63 -7.59
N TRP A 229 -29.71 -9.23 -8.71
CA TRP A 229 -28.28 -9.31 -9.08
C TRP A 229 -27.63 -7.91 -9.12
N TRP A 230 -28.28 -6.92 -9.73
CA TRP A 230 -27.77 -5.55 -9.81
C TRP A 230 -27.58 -4.93 -8.42
N LEU A 231 -28.46 -5.25 -7.46
CA LEU A 231 -28.36 -4.82 -6.07
C LEU A 231 -27.27 -5.61 -5.34
N ILE A 232 -27.14 -6.92 -5.54
CA ILE A 232 -26.09 -7.77 -4.96
C ILE A 232 -24.71 -7.30 -5.42
N PHE A 233 -24.50 -7.14 -6.73
CA PHE A 233 -23.25 -6.63 -7.29
C PHE A 233 -23.01 -5.17 -6.90
N GLY A 234 -24.06 -4.35 -6.83
CA GLY A 234 -23.98 -2.96 -6.39
C GLY A 234 -23.59 -2.82 -4.91
N VAL A 235 -24.18 -3.62 -4.02
CA VAL A 235 -23.88 -3.66 -2.59
C VAL A 235 -22.52 -4.30 -2.33
N LEU A 236 -22.16 -5.36 -3.06
CA LEU A 236 -20.87 -6.02 -2.86
C LEU A 236 -19.73 -5.12 -3.38
N GLY A 237 -19.84 -4.57 -4.59
CA GLY A 237 -18.85 -3.65 -5.14
C GLY A 237 -18.81 -2.30 -4.42
N GLY A 238 -19.97 -1.66 -4.24
CA GLY A 238 -20.11 -0.39 -3.55
C GLY A 238 -19.79 -0.51 -2.06
N GLY A 239 -20.24 -1.57 -1.40
CA GLY A 239 -19.95 -1.85 0.01
C GLY A 239 -18.47 -2.09 0.25
N ILE A 240 -17.80 -2.89 -0.59
CA ILE A 240 -16.33 -3.06 -0.51
C ILE A 240 -15.64 -1.70 -0.73
N TYR A 241 -16.07 -0.90 -1.69
CA TYR A 241 -15.50 0.42 -1.95
C TYR A 241 -15.66 1.37 -0.76
N PHE A 242 -16.88 1.52 -0.24
CA PHE A 242 -17.16 2.37 0.93
C PHE A 242 -16.48 1.86 2.20
N PHE A 243 -16.40 0.55 2.38
CA PHE A 243 -15.66 -0.07 3.49
C PHE A 243 -14.16 0.23 3.41
N LEU A 244 -13.53 0.03 2.25
CA LEU A 244 -12.12 0.36 2.05
C LEU A 244 -11.86 1.86 2.23
N GLN A 245 -12.79 2.71 1.79
CA GLN A 245 -12.70 4.16 1.97
C GLN A 245 -12.84 4.56 3.43
N ALA A 246 -13.78 3.95 4.16
CA ALA A 246 -13.99 4.18 5.59
C ALA A 246 -12.77 3.70 6.40
N TRP A 247 -12.22 2.53 6.09
CA TRP A 247 -11.02 2.01 6.74
C TRP A 247 -9.82 2.94 6.53
N LYS A 248 -9.58 3.41 5.30
CA LYS A 248 -8.44 4.31 5.02
C LYS A 248 -8.57 5.70 5.63
N ARG A 249 -9.79 6.17 5.87
CA ARG A 249 -10.05 7.58 6.23
C ARG A 249 -10.43 7.78 7.70
N ASN A 250 -10.88 6.73 8.39
CA ASN A 250 -11.35 6.82 9.77
C ASN A 250 -10.46 6.00 10.71
N GLU A 251 -9.70 6.69 11.56
CA GLU A 251 -8.81 6.08 12.56
C GLU A 251 -9.56 5.15 13.52
N ARG A 252 -10.81 5.46 13.87
CA ARG A 252 -11.60 4.58 14.76
C ARG A 252 -11.93 3.25 14.09
N VAL A 253 -12.29 3.29 12.80
CA VAL A 253 -12.58 2.08 12.01
C VAL A 253 -11.30 1.26 11.86
N GLN A 254 -10.17 1.92 11.61
CA GLN A 254 -8.87 1.25 11.54
C GLN A 254 -8.52 0.58 12.87
N LYS A 255 -8.63 1.27 14.01
CA LYS A 255 -8.35 0.68 15.34
C LYS A 255 -9.24 -0.51 15.68
N VAL A 256 -10.53 -0.44 15.35
CA VAL A 256 -11.47 -1.55 15.56
C VAL A 256 -11.10 -2.73 14.66
N MET A 257 -10.77 -2.47 13.40
CA MET A 257 -10.40 -3.49 12.44
C MET A 257 -9.09 -4.17 12.82
N ASP A 258 -8.08 -3.41 13.22
CA ASP A 258 -6.78 -3.90 13.68
C ASP A 258 -6.94 -4.88 14.86
N ARG A 259 -7.85 -4.58 15.80
CA ARG A 259 -8.18 -5.45 16.94
C ARG A 259 -8.97 -6.68 16.51
N LEU A 260 -9.90 -6.54 15.57
CA LEU A 260 -10.70 -7.65 15.06
C LEU A 260 -9.84 -8.64 14.28
N LEU A 261 -8.95 -8.14 13.42
CA LEU A 261 -8.03 -8.92 12.60
C LEU A 261 -7.11 -9.80 13.46
N LEU A 262 -6.64 -9.30 14.60
CA LEU A 262 -5.84 -10.08 15.56
C LEU A 262 -6.62 -11.24 16.20
N ARG A 263 -7.97 -11.21 16.20
CA ARG A 263 -8.83 -12.26 16.76
C ARG A 263 -9.26 -13.30 15.74
N ILE A 264 -9.03 -13.08 14.44
CA ILE A 264 -9.41 -14.04 13.41
C ILE A 264 -8.51 -15.27 13.56
N PRO A 265 -9.05 -16.49 13.70
CA PRO A 265 -8.25 -17.70 13.73
C PRO A 265 -7.36 -17.76 12.49
N VAL A 266 -6.13 -18.25 12.64
CA VAL A 266 -5.15 -18.41 11.56
C VAL A 266 -4.54 -17.09 11.04
N PHE A 267 -5.34 -16.08 10.71
CA PHE A 267 -4.84 -14.76 10.26
C PHE A 267 -4.35 -13.88 11.41
N GLY A 268 -4.94 -14.00 12.60
CA GLY A 268 -4.56 -13.20 13.77
C GLY A 268 -3.13 -13.49 14.22
N THR A 269 -2.75 -14.77 14.29
CA THR A 269 -1.39 -15.19 14.63
C THR A 269 -0.38 -14.76 13.56
N LEU A 270 -0.75 -14.78 12.28
CA LEU A 270 0.09 -14.26 11.19
C LEU A 270 0.34 -12.75 11.35
N ILE A 271 -0.72 -11.99 11.62
CA ILE A 271 -0.64 -10.54 11.79
C ILE A 271 0.18 -10.20 13.03
N GLU A 272 -0.03 -10.91 14.13
CA GLU A 272 0.73 -10.76 15.38
C GLU A 272 2.23 -10.95 15.13
N LYS A 273 2.63 -12.10 14.58
CA LYS A 273 4.05 -12.37 14.25
C LYS A 273 4.62 -11.36 13.25
N SER A 274 3.83 -10.91 12.28
CA SER A 274 4.24 -9.86 11.34
C SER A 274 4.46 -8.51 12.01
N CYS A 275 3.61 -8.15 12.99
CA CYS A 275 3.78 -6.92 13.77
C CYS A 275 5.03 -7.00 14.65
N ILE A 276 5.25 -8.14 15.32
CA ILE A 276 6.45 -8.39 16.13
C ILE A 276 7.70 -8.29 15.27
N ALA A 277 7.74 -8.98 14.12
CA ALA A 277 8.87 -8.95 13.19
C ALA A 277 9.20 -7.52 12.74
N ARG A 278 8.20 -6.72 12.35
CA ARG A 278 8.41 -5.32 11.98
C ARG A 278 8.87 -4.48 13.15
N TRP A 279 8.29 -4.67 14.33
CA TRP A 279 8.62 -3.93 15.55
C TRP A 279 10.08 -4.16 15.95
N THR A 280 10.49 -5.43 16.09
CA THR A 280 11.87 -5.80 16.48
C THR A 280 12.88 -5.41 15.42
N ARG A 281 12.57 -5.60 14.12
CA ARG A 281 13.44 -5.16 13.01
C ARG A 281 13.66 -3.65 13.03
N THR A 282 12.58 -2.89 13.21
CA THR A 282 12.64 -1.42 13.19
C THR A 282 13.45 -0.92 14.37
N LEU A 283 13.18 -1.43 15.57
CA LEU A 283 13.91 -1.02 16.78
C LEU A 283 15.40 -1.38 16.68
N ALA A 284 15.72 -2.59 16.20
CA ALA A 284 17.10 -3.01 15.95
C ALA A 284 17.82 -2.08 14.96
N THR A 285 17.14 -1.69 13.87
CA THR A 285 17.72 -0.82 12.84
C THR A 285 17.99 0.59 13.37
N MET A 286 17.05 1.15 14.14
CA MET A 286 17.18 2.48 14.75
C MET A 286 18.27 2.51 15.82
N PHE A 287 18.33 1.48 16.67
CA PHE A 287 19.31 1.41 17.72
C PHE A 287 20.73 1.20 17.16
N ALA A 288 20.87 0.34 16.14
CA ALA A 288 22.14 0.17 15.44
C ALA A 288 22.62 1.44 14.71
N ALA A 289 21.68 2.33 14.39
CA ALA A 289 21.96 3.63 13.79
C ALA A 289 22.37 4.69 14.82
N GLY A 290 22.41 4.34 16.11
CA GLY A 290 22.74 5.27 17.19
C GLY A 290 21.60 6.22 17.56
N VAL A 291 20.37 5.98 17.09
CA VAL A 291 19.22 6.80 17.47
C VAL A 291 18.86 6.53 18.94
N PRO A 292 18.68 7.57 19.78
CA PRO A 292 18.27 7.40 21.17
C PRO A 292 17.01 6.53 21.31
N LEU A 293 16.98 5.64 22.32
CA LEU A 293 15.91 4.65 22.48
C LEU A 293 14.50 5.28 22.51
N VAL A 294 14.33 6.39 23.21
CA VAL A 294 13.03 7.08 23.33
C VAL A 294 12.57 7.63 21.97
N GLU A 295 13.47 8.15 21.14
CA GLU A 295 13.17 8.63 19.79
C GLU A 295 12.93 7.46 18.81
N ALA A 296 13.67 6.37 18.97
CA ALA A 296 13.47 5.15 18.20
C ALA A 296 12.07 4.58 18.42
N LEU A 297 11.58 4.54 19.67
CA LEU A 297 10.26 4.02 20.01
C LEU A 297 9.10 4.79 19.35
N ASP A 298 9.22 6.11 19.14
CA ASP A 298 8.22 6.91 18.40
C ASP A 298 8.06 6.40 16.95
N SER A 299 9.19 6.09 16.30
CA SER A 299 9.22 5.59 14.92
C SER A 299 8.77 4.13 14.81
N VAL A 300 9.12 3.31 15.80
CA VAL A 300 8.79 1.87 15.86
C VAL A 300 7.28 1.64 15.99
N GLY A 301 6.59 2.48 16.77
CA GLY A 301 5.13 2.39 16.94
C GLY A 301 4.40 2.48 15.60
N GLY A 302 4.77 3.44 14.75
CA GLY A 302 4.20 3.59 13.41
C GLY A 302 4.58 2.47 12.44
N ALA A 303 5.81 1.97 12.51
CA ALA A 303 6.32 0.91 11.64
C ALA A 303 5.71 -0.47 11.91
N SER A 304 5.23 -0.71 13.14
CA SER A 304 4.57 -1.96 13.53
C SER A 304 3.33 -2.30 12.68
N GLY A 305 2.66 -1.28 12.10
CA GLY A 305 1.56 -1.45 11.16
C GLY A 305 0.23 -1.92 11.76
N ASN A 306 0.12 -1.96 13.09
CA ASN A 306 -1.11 -2.25 13.81
C ASN A 306 -1.23 -1.31 15.02
N SER A 307 -2.40 -0.70 15.18
CA SER A 307 -2.64 0.29 16.25
C SER A 307 -2.51 -0.27 17.67
N VAL A 308 -2.72 -1.57 17.90
CA VAL A 308 -2.50 -2.21 19.21
C VAL A 308 -1.02 -2.15 19.59
N TYR A 309 -0.13 -2.42 18.64
CA TYR A 309 1.31 -2.32 18.84
C TYR A 309 1.77 -0.87 18.94
N GLY A 310 1.16 0.05 18.18
CA GLY A 310 1.41 1.48 18.32
C GLY A 310 1.08 2.02 19.71
N ASP A 311 -0.14 1.74 20.20
CA ASP A 311 -0.61 2.17 21.53
C ASP A 311 0.25 1.51 22.66
N ALA A 312 0.68 0.25 22.48
CA ALA A 312 1.59 -0.40 23.42
C ALA A 312 3.01 0.21 23.40
N THR A 313 3.51 0.58 22.22
CA THR A 313 4.83 1.21 22.08
C THR A 313 4.86 2.60 22.72
N ALA A 314 3.78 3.37 22.62
CA ALA A 314 3.66 4.66 23.30
C ALA A 314 3.74 4.52 24.83
N LYS A 315 3.14 3.47 25.40
CA LYS A 315 3.26 3.16 26.84
C LYS A 315 4.69 2.78 27.21
N ILE A 316 5.34 1.93 26.40
CA ILE A 316 6.74 1.55 26.60
C ILE A 316 7.64 2.79 26.58
N GLN A 317 7.44 3.68 25.60
CA GLN A 317 8.19 4.92 25.47
C GLN A 317 8.03 5.79 26.73
N GLN A 318 6.80 5.92 27.24
CA GLN A 318 6.53 6.67 28.47
C GLN A 318 7.28 6.07 29.66
N GLU A 319 7.18 4.76 29.88
CA GLU A 319 7.85 4.08 30.99
C GLU A 319 9.38 4.19 30.90
N VAL A 320 9.95 4.00 29.71
CA VAL A 320 11.39 4.15 29.45
C VAL A 320 11.86 5.58 29.66
N SER A 321 11.07 6.58 29.24
CA SER A 321 11.40 8.00 29.46
C SER A 321 11.44 8.38 30.94
N THR A 322 10.70 7.64 31.79
CA THR A 322 10.72 7.79 33.25
C THR A 322 11.80 6.97 33.95
N GLY A 323 12.66 6.27 33.20
CA GLY A 323 13.80 5.51 33.72
C GLY A 323 13.53 4.02 33.97
N THR A 324 12.38 3.49 33.55
CA THR A 324 12.13 2.03 33.58
C THR A 324 12.96 1.34 32.50
N SER A 325 13.48 0.15 32.78
CA SER A 325 14.18 -0.65 31.77
C SER A 325 13.23 -1.03 30.62
N LEU A 326 13.79 -1.17 29.41
CA LEU A 326 13.02 -1.55 28.23
C LEU A 326 12.35 -2.91 28.43
N THR A 327 13.08 -3.85 29.02
CA THR A 327 12.58 -5.20 29.30
C THR A 327 11.36 -5.19 30.22
N THR A 328 11.40 -4.40 31.30
CA THR A 328 10.29 -4.27 32.24
C THR A 328 9.09 -3.60 31.57
N ALA A 329 9.32 -2.53 30.80
CA ALA A 329 8.26 -1.84 30.08
C ALA A 329 7.56 -2.75 29.05
N MET A 330 8.32 -3.58 28.33
CA MET A 330 7.77 -4.58 27.40
C MET A 330 6.99 -5.70 28.11
N THR A 331 7.40 -6.06 29.33
CA THR A 331 6.70 -7.04 30.16
C THR A 331 5.36 -6.49 30.65
N ASN A 332 5.32 -5.22 31.07
CA ASN A 332 4.12 -4.57 31.60
C ASN A 332 2.97 -4.52 30.57
N VAL A 333 3.28 -4.32 29.28
CA VAL A 333 2.26 -4.29 28.23
C VAL A 333 1.70 -5.67 27.85
N ASN A 334 2.34 -6.77 28.28
CA ASN A 334 1.88 -8.16 28.07
C ASN A 334 1.49 -8.49 26.62
N LEU A 335 2.20 -7.90 25.65
CA LEU A 335 1.92 -8.07 24.21
C LEU A 335 3.01 -8.87 23.50
N PHE A 336 4.24 -8.85 24.02
CA PHE A 336 5.38 -9.48 23.37
C PHE A 336 5.59 -10.90 23.89
N PRO A 337 5.93 -11.85 23.01
CA PRO A 337 6.25 -13.22 23.41
C PRO A 337 7.57 -13.28 24.19
N SER A 338 7.72 -14.33 24.99
CA SER A 338 8.85 -14.52 25.91
C SER A 338 10.21 -14.42 25.23
N MET A 339 10.35 -14.95 24.02
CA MET A 339 11.60 -14.88 23.26
C MET A 339 12.03 -13.43 23.00
N VAL A 340 11.11 -12.54 22.62
CA VAL A 340 11.44 -11.13 22.36
C VAL A 340 11.85 -10.43 23.64
N ILE A 341 11.13 -10.67 24.74
CA ILE A 341 11.45 -10.11 26.06
C ILE A 341 12.83 -10.57 26.50
N GLN A 342 13.16 -11.86 26.34
CA GLN A 342 14.47 -12.42 26.68
C GLN A 342 15.60 -11.85 25.83
N MET A 343 15.42 -11.75 24.52
CA MET A 343 16.41 -11.12 23.63
C MET A 343 16.62 -9.65 23.99
N THR A 344 15.55 -8.95 24.39
CA THR A 344 15.64 -7.56 24.87
C THR A 344 16.44 -7.49 26.17
N ALA A 345 16.16 -8.36 27.13
CA ALA A 345 16.89 -8.42 28.40
C ALA A 345 18.38 -8.64 28.21
N ILE A 346 18.76 -9.65 27.40
CA ILE A 346 20.16 -9.96 27.08
C ILE A 346 20.80 -8.78 26.34
N GLY A 347 20.09 -8.16 25.40
CA GLY A 347 20.56 -7.00 24.67
C GLY A 347 20.78 -5.78 25.56
N GLU A 348 19.88 -5.53 26.50
CA GLU A 348 19.93 -4.41 27.44
C GLU A 348 21.08 -4.58 28.45
N GLU A 349 21.32 -5.80 28.95
CA GLU A 349 22.42 -6.11 29.87
C GLU A 349 23.80 -6.11 29.17
N SER A 350 23.87 -6.58 27.93
CA SER A 350 25.12 -6.65 27.14
C SER A 350 25.42 -5.39 26.33
N GLY A 351 24.50 -4.42 26.29
CA GLY A 351 24.60 -3.24 25.43
C GLY A 351 24.47 -3.54 23.92
N SER A 352 23.95 -4.71 23.54
CA SER A 352 23.81 -5.18 22.15
C SER A 352 22.35 -5.41 21.73
N ILE A 353 21.47 -4.48 22.11
CA ILE A 353 20.02 -4.50 21.80
C ILE A 353 19.77 -4.67 20.30
N ASP A 354 20.55 -3.99 19.46
CA ASP A 354 20.45 -4.05 18.00
C ASP A 354 20.68 -5.48 17.45
N HIS A 355 21.72 -6.15 17.93
CA HIS A 355 22.04 -7.50 17.48
C HIS A 355 20.99 -8.51 17.98
N MET A 356 20.59 -8.44 19.26
CA MET A 356 19.64 -9.39 19.83
C MET A 356 18.22 -9.23 19.28
N LEU A 357 17.73 -8.00 19.12
CA LEU A 357 16.45 -7.74 18.46
C LEU A 357 16.50 -8.06 16.97
N GLY A 358 17.67 -7.91 16.33
CA GLY A 358 17.89 -8.35 14.94
C GLY A 358 17.68 -9.86 14.78
N LYS A 359 18.17 -10.67 15.71
CA LYS A 359 17.92 -12.13 15.72
C LYS A 359 16.46 -12.47 15.98
N ALA A 360 15.81 -11.78 16.91
CA ALA A 360 14.37 -11.95 17.12
C ALA A 360 13.57 -11.60 15.85
N ALA A 361 13.97 -10.55 15.13
CA ALA A 361 13.37 -10.16 13.86
C ALA A 361 13.53 -11.23 12.78
N ASP A 362 14.75 -11.76 12.58
CA ASP A 362 15.01 -12.83 11.61
C ASP A 362 14.16 -14.07 11.89
N PHE A 363 14.01 -14.45 13.17
CA PHE A 363 13.17 -15.58 13.57
C PHE A 363 11.70 -15.36 13.23
N TYR A 364 11.10 -14.22 13.63
CA TYR A 364 9.70 -13.95 13.33
C TYR A 364 9.43 -13.67 11.85
N GLU A 365 10.41 -13.14 11.10
CA GLU A 365 10.33 -13.04 9.64
C GLU A 365 10.22 -14.43 9.00
N SER A 366 11.04 -15.39 9.45
CA SER A 366 10.96 -16.79 8.97
C SER A 366 9.63 -17.44 9.32
N GLU A 367 9.16 -17.28 10.55
CA GLU A 367 7.86 -17.81 10.99
C GLU A 367 6.69 -17.23 10.16
N VAL A 368 6.77 -15.94 9.81
CA VAL A 368 5.78 -15.30 8.92
C VAL A 368 5.86 -15.91 7.52
N ASP A 369 7.05 -16.12 6.97
CA ASP A 369 7.24 -16.73 5.66
C ASP A 369 6.67 -18.17 5.62
N ASP A 370 6.96 -18.98 6.64
CA ASP A 370 6.48 -20.36 6.75
C ASP A 370 4.95 -20.42 6.90
N MET A 371 4.37 -19.53 7.71
CA MET A 371 2.92 -19.42 7.83
C MET A 371 2.27 -18.98 6.52
N VAL A 372 2.84 -18.02 5.80
CA VAL A 372 2.31 -17.60 4.49
C VAL A 372 2.34 -18.77 3.50
N ALA A 373 3.43 -19.56 3.48
CA ALA A 373 3.54 -20.73 2.63
C ALA A 373 2.51 -21.81 2.99
N GLY A 374 2.35 -22.13 4.28
CA GLY A 374 1.37 -23.10 4.76
C GLY A 374 -0.08 -22.68 4.50
N LEU A 375 -0.38 -21.38 4.62
CA LEU A 375 -1.71 -20.88 4.27
C LEU A 375 -1.99 -21.00 2.79
N SER A 376 -1.01 -20.68 1.95
CA SER A 376 -1.16 -20.80 0.50
C SER A 376 -1.44 -22.24 0.07
N SER A 377 -0.83 -23.25 0.70
CA SER A 377 -1.05 -24.65 0.36
C SER A 377 -2.39 -25.20 0.84
N LEU A 378 -2.87 -24.75 2.02
CA LEU A 378 -4.18 -25.17 2.55
C LEU A 378 -5.35 -24.56 1.79
N MET A 379 -5.16 -23.40 1.14
CA MET A 379 -6.24 -22.74 0.39
C MET A 379 -6.73 -23.57 -0.80
N GLU A 380 -5.85 -24.31 -1.49
CA GLU A 380 -6.25 -25.11 -2.66
C GLU A 380 -7.26 -26.22 -2.29
N PRO A 381 -7.00 -27.11 -1.31
CA PRO A 381 -7.97 -28.09 -0.86
C PRO A 381 -9.29 -27.46 -0.38
N ILE A 382 -9.22 -26.37 0.38
CA ILE A 382 -10.41 -25.67 0.88
C ILE A 382 -11.26 -25.16 -0.28
N ILE A 383 -10.63 -24.54 -1.29
CA ILE A 383 -11.32 -24.04 -2.48
C ILE A 383 -11.94 -25.18 -3.27
N ILE A 384 -11.21 -26.28 -3.49
CA ILE A 384 -11.71 -27.45 -4.22
C ILE A 384 -12.92 -28.06 -3.52
N VAL A 385 -12.85 -28.25 -2.20
CA VAL A 385 -13.97 -28.80 -1.41
C VAL A 385 -15.16 -27.84 -1.45
N PHE A 386 -14.93 -26.55 -1.23
CA PHE A 386 -15.99 -25.54 -1.24
C PHE A 386 -16.69 -25.45 -2.60
N LEU A 387 -15.92 -25.35 -3.68
CA LEU A 387 -16.46 -25.30 -5.05
C LEU A 387 -17.11 -26.61 -5.46
N GLY A 388 -16.53 -27.75 -5.07
CA GLY A 388 -17.09 -29.07 -5.30
C GLY A 388 -18.46 -29.22 -4.62
N VAL A 389 -18.61 -28.75 -3.38
CA VAL A 389 -19.89 -28.76 -2.67
C VAL A 389 -20.91 -27.83 -3.33
N ILE A 390 -20.51 -26.61 -3.73
CA ILE A 390 -21.42 -25.66 -4.39
C ILE A 390 -21.87 -26.18 -5.75
N ILE A 391 -20.92 -26.51 -6.63
CA ILE A 391 -21.21 -26.94 -8.00
C ILE A 391 -21.90 -28.30 -7.97
N GLY A 392 -21.41 -29.25 -7.17
CA GLY A 392 -22.03 -30.56 -6.99
C GLY A 392 -23.46 -30.44 -6.45
N GLY A 393 -23.70 -29.57 -5.47
CA GLY A 393 -25.04 -29.29 -4.94
C GLY A 393 -25.99 -28.75 -6.00
N ILE A 394 -25.52 -27.84 -6.87
CA ILE A 394 -26.30 -27.32 -7.99
C ILE A 394 -26.61 -28.43 -9.00
N VAL A 395 -25.60 -29.20 -9.43
CA VAL A 395 -25.79 -30.29 -10.41
C VAL A 395 -26.76 -31.34 -9.87
N VAL A 396 -26.56 -31.84 -8.65
CA VAL A 396 -27.48 -32.82 -8.03
C VAL A 396 -28.89 -32.25 -8.00
N SER A 397 -29.07 -31.00 -7.60
CA SER A 397 -30.39 -30.36 -7.54
C SER A 397 -31.05 -30.25 -8.92
N MET A 398 -30.27 -30.09 -9.99
CA MET A 398 -30.80 -30.02 -11.36
C MET A 398 -31.14 -31.40 -11.95
N TYR A 399 -30.39 -32.44 -11.61
CA TYR A 399 -30.60 -33.79 -12.15
C TYR A 399 -31.61 -34.63 -11.36
N LEU A 400 -31.81 -34.35 -10.07
CA LEU A 400 -32.73 -35.12 -9.22
C LEU A 400 -34.18 -35.18 -9.74
N PRO A 401 -34.76 -34.09 -10.29
CA PRO A 401 -36.09 -34.15 -10.91
C PRO A 401 -36.15 -35.10 -12.12
N ILE A 402 -35.07 -35.20 -12.92
CA ILE A 402 -35.00 -36.07 -14.09
C ILE A 402 -35.14 -37.53 -13.66
N PHE A 403 -34.44 -37.94 -12.60
CA PHE A 403 -34.53 -39.30 -12.07
C PHE A 403 -35.91 -39.64 -11.52
N LYS A 404 -36.59 -38.68 -10.87
CA LYS A 404 -37.96 -38.90 -10.38
C LYS A 404 -38.98 -38.99 -11.51
N LEU A 405 -38.84 -38.18 -12.56
CA LEU A 405 -39.71 -38.27 -13.74
C LEU A 405 -39.56 -39.62 -14.47
N GLY A 406 -38.35 -40.18 -14.50
CA GLY A 406 -38.11 -41.51 -15.06
C GLY A 406 -38.66 -42.68 -14.24
N GLN A 407 -39.12 -42.45 -13.00
CA GLN A 407 -39.78 -43.47 -12.15
C GLN A 407 -41.31 -43.42 -12.24
N VAL A 408 -41.89 -42.37 -12.85
CA VAL A 408 -43.34 -42.15 -12.95
C VAL A 408 -43.90 -42.61 -14.32
N VAL A 409 -43.04 -43.15 -15.20
CA VAL A 409 -43.41 -43.74 -16.50
C VAL A 409 -43.21 -45.25 -16.48
#